data_AF-A0A7V8SQU5-F1
#
_entry.id   AF-A0A7V8SQU5-F1
#
_cell.length_a   1.000
_cell.length_b   1.000
_cell.length_c   1.000
_cell.angle_alpha   90.00
_cell.angle_beta   90.00
_cell.angle_gamma   90.00
#
_symmetry.space_group_name_H-M   'P 1'
#
loop_
_entity.id
_entity.type
_entity.pdbx_description
1 polymer ?
#
loop_
_entity_poly.entity_id
_entity_poly.type
_entity_poly.pdbx_seq_one_letter_code
_entity_poly.pdbx_strand_id
1 'polypeptide(L)'
;MPKNLCGLDVPQALYEEMFLPGKKIYHQLHGSWKEYKTDSPTCKYMVDGMPAVSFTPSWEYSSEKGYPDPLFQARRRSVSESKMYKAKYETATWPRGAASVMRCLREPSSKSGADRFMVVVSMANADLENIDGDRAHEYFGKLSEAVMEEVSKKIKCPKP
;
A
#
# COMPACT_ATOMS: atom_id res chain seq x y z
N MET A 1 12.31 -12.68 9.53
CA MET A 1 11.37 -12.47 8.41
C MET A 1 9.94 -12.63 8.91
N PRO A 2 8.99 -11.73 8.62
CA PRO A 2 7.59 -11.90 8.98
C PRO A 2 6.92 -12.97 8.10
N LYS A 3 6.05 -13.81 8.71
CA LYS A 3 5.31 -14.88 8.00
C LYS A 3 4.16 -14.35 7.12
N ASN A 4 3.64 -13.18 7.45
CA ASN A 4 2.64 -12.46 6.68
C ASN A 4 2.93 -10.96 6.74
N LEU A 5 2.38 -10.20 5.80
CA LEU A 5 2.62 -8.77 5.66
C LEU A 5 1.38 -8.02 6.15
N CYS A 6 1.46 -7.41 7.33
CA CYS A 6 0.33 -6.72 7.97
C CYS A 6 -0.90 -7.60 8.21
N GLY A 7 -0.74 -8.91 8.40
CA GLY A 7 -1.87 -9.85 8.48
C GLY A 7 -2.56 -10.13 7.12
N LEU A 8 -1.91 -9.76 6.01
CA LEU A 8 -2.26 -10.13 4.65
C LEU A 8 -1.38 -11.30 4.19
N ASP A 9 -1.96 -12.24 3.46
CA ASP A 9 -1.29 -13.45 2.97
C ASP A 9 -0.55 -13.18 1.64
N VAL A 10 0.25 -12.11 1.63
CA VAL A 10 1.10 -11.73 0.50
C VAL A 10 2.25 -12.73 0.36
N PRO A 11 2.60 -13.19 -0.85
CA PRO A 11 3.75 -14.08 -1.05
C PRO A 11 5.06 -13.48 -0.52
N GLN A 12 5.80 -14.27 0.28
CA GLN A 12 7.03 -13.82 0.95
C GLN A 12 8.09 -13.30 -0.03
N ALA A 13 8.22 -13.93 -1.20
CA ALA A 13 9.15 -13.53 -2.25
C ALA A 13 8.97 -12.07 -2.73
N LEU A 14 7.81 -11.45 -2.50
CA LEU A 14 7.54 -10.07 -2.88
C LEU A 14 8.01 -9.04 -1.85
N TYR A 15 8.27 -9.44 -0.61
CA TYR A 15 8.65 -8.50 0.46
C TYR A 15 9.91 -8.88 1.21
N GLU A 16 10.51 -10.04 0.96
CA GLU A 16 11.71 -10.49 1.67
C GLU A 16 12.91 -9.56 1.48
N GLU A 17 13.05 -8.93 0.31
CA GLU A 17 14.10 -7.94 0.04
C GLU A 17 14.00 -6.71 0.98
N MET A 18 12.83 -6.43 1.58
CA MET A 18 12.66 -5.34 2.54
C MET A 18 13.24 -5.64 3.93
N PHE A 19 13.50 -6.91 4.24
CA PHE A 19 13.83 -7.38 5.57
C PHE A 19 15.14 -8.16 5.55
N LEU A 20 16.25 -7.43 5.51
CA LEU A 20 17.59 -8.02 5.42
C LEU A 20 17.85 -9.05 6.55
N PRO A 21 18.57 -10.14 6.26
CA PRO A 21 18.95 -11.14 7.26
C PRO A 21 19.71 -10.53 8.44
N GLY A 22 19.51 -11.10 9.64
CA GLY A 22 20.22 -10.69 10.86
C GLY A 22 19.72 -9.42 11.55
N LYS A 23 18.73 -8.73 10.96
CA LYS A 23 18.13 -7.52 11.53
C LYS A 23 16.98 -7.84 12.50
N LYS A 24 16.83 -7.03 13.56
CA LYS A 24 15.68 -7.15 14.47
C LYS A 24 14.47 -6.48 13.84
N ILE A 25 13.39 -7.25 13.67
CA ILE A 25 12.14 -6.78 13.05
C ILE A 25 11.11 -6.55 14.15
N TYR A 26 10.59 -5.33 14.22
CA TYR A 26 9.43 -4.97 15.03
C TYR A 26 8.28 -4.60 14.11
N HIS A 27 7.06 -4.99 14.47
CA HIS A 27 5.88 -4.58 13.72
C HIS A 27 4.90 -3.86 14.65
N GLN A 28 4.26 -2.83 14.12
CA GLN A 28 3.16 -2.13 14.76
C GLN A 28 1.97 -2.20 13.81
N LEU A 29 0.93 -2.90 14.23
CA LEU A 29 -0.36 -2.93 13.55
C LEU A 29 -1.37 -2.22 14.46
N HIS A 30 -1.90 -1.09 14.02
CA HIS A 30 -3.01 -0.44 14.68
C HIS A 30 -4.30 -0.80 13.96
N GLY A 31 -5.27 -1.40 14.66
CA GLY A 31 -6.54 -1.84 14.08
C GLY A 31 -6.48 -3.22 13.41
N SER A 32 -7.57 -3.63 12.76
CA SER A 32 -7.67 -4.90 12.07
C SER A 32 -8.28 -4.75 10.67
N TRP A 33 -7.86 -5.60 9.72
CA TRP A 33 -8.48 -5.62 8.40
C TRP A 33 -9.95 -6.07 8.40
N LYS A 34 -10.47 -6.54 9.53
CA LYS A 34 -11.86 -7.00 9.69
C LYS A 34 -12.80 -5.90 10.21
N GLU A 35 -12.28 -4.85 10.84
CA GLU A 35 -13.06 -3.79 11.50
C GLU A 35 -13.03 -2.45 10.74
N TYR A 36 -12.76 -2.49 9.43
CA TYR A 36 -12.58 -1.35 8.50
C TYR A 36 -13.74 -0.36 8.34
N LYS A 37 -14.78 -0.49 9.17
CA LYS A 37 -15.94 0.39 9.17
C LYS A 37 -15.61 1.81 9.64
N THR A 38 -14.58 2.01 10.47
CA THR A 38 -14.27 3.33 11.08
C THR A 38 -12.83 3.79 10.89
N ASP A 39 -11.84 2.96 11.22
CA ASP A 39 -10.41 3.32 11.19
C ASP A 39 -9.64 2.48 10.16
N SER A 40 -8.77 3.12 9.38
CA SER A 40 -7.93 2.44 8.40
C SER A 40 -6.68 1.90 9.11
N PRO A 41 -6.50 0.57 9.28
CA PRO A 41 -5.35 0.03 9.99
C PRO A 41 -4.04 0.45 9.35
N THR A 42 -3.21 1.12 10.14
CA THR A 42 -1.86 1.43 9.73
C THR A 42 -0.94 0.33 10.20
N CYS A 43 -0.10 -0.12 9.28
CA CYS A 43 0.88 -1.14 9.56
C CYS A 43 2.26 -0.58 9.25
N LYS A 44 3.16 -0.70 10.21
CA LYS A 44 4.55 -0.27 10.08
C LYS A 44 5.47 -1.38 10.55
N TYR A 45 6.51 -1.61 9.78
CA TYR A 45 7.62 -2.44 10.20
C TYR A 45 8.85 -1.59 10.45
N MET A 46 9.58 -1.93 11.49
CA MET A 46 10.87 -1.35 11.83
C MET A 46 11.95 -2.42 11.76
N VAL A 47 13.10 -2.07 11.20
CA VAL A 47 14.30 -2.90 11.07
C VAL A 47 15.40 -2.19 11.86
N ASP A 48 15.91 -2.86 12.90
CA ASP A 48 16.86 -2.28 13.87
C ASP A 48 16.39 -0.94 14.49
N GLY A 49 15.07 -0.81 14.71
CA GLY A 49 14.47 0.40 15.29
C GLY A 49 14.23 1.54 14.29
N MET A 50 14.62 1.38 13.02
CA MET A 50 14.32 2.36 11.96
C MET A 50 13.10 1.93 11.14
N PRO A 51 12.22 2.86 10.71
CA PRO A 51 11.11 2.53 9.82
C PRO A 51 11.62 1.89 8.52
N ALA A 52 11.11 0.70 8.19
CA ALA A 52 11.50 -0.01 6.97
C ALA A 52 10.40 0.13 5.91
N VAL A 53 9.17 -0.26 6.25
CA VAL A 53 8.02 -0.21 5.36
C VAL A 53 6.77 0.19 6.13
N SER A 54 5.91 0.98 5.49
CA SER A 54 4.60 1.37 6.00
C SER A 54 3.51 1.12 4.96
N PHE A 55 2.38 0.64 5.44
CA PHE A 55 1.15 0.46 4.70
C PHE A 55 0.12 1.42 5.27
N THR A 56 -0.34 2.33 4.43
CA THR A 56 -1.31 3.38 4.78
C THR A 56 -2.55 3.19 3.90
N PRO A 57 -3.57 2.52 4.41
CA PRO A 57 -4.86 2.42 3.76
C PRO A 57 -5.69 3.67 4.02
N SER A 58 -6.57 4.00 3.07
CA SER A 58 -7.54 5.09 3.22
C SER A 58 -8.77 4.87 2.35
N TRP A 59 -9.91 5.35 2.85
CA TRP A 59 -11.12 5.53 2.07
C TRP A 59 -11.09 6.89 1.39
N GLU A 60 -11.36 6.93 0.09
CA GLU A 60 -11.17 8.10 -0.76
C GLU A 60 -12.44 8.41 -1.57
N TYR A 61 -12.57 9.66 -2.03
CA TYR A 61 -13.72 10.16 -2.77
C TYR A 61 -13.37 10.48 -4.21
N SER A 62 -14.01 9.84 -5.18
CA SER A 62 -13.81 10.16 -6.60
C SER A 62 -14.32 11.54 -7.01
N SER A 63 -15.24 12.12 -6.21
CA SER A 63 -15.84 13.42 -6.46
C SER A 63 -14.99 14.60 -5.99
N GLU A 64 -13.93 14.36 -5.21
CA GLU A 64 -13.03 15.42 -4.76
C GLU A 64 -12.08 15.85 -5.88
N LYS A 65 -11.97 17.17 -6.10
CA LYS A 65 -11.01 17.72 -7.06
C LYS A 65 -9.59 17.34 -6.64
N GLY A 66 -8.94 16.51 -7.47
CA GLY A 66 -7.54 16.13 -7.28
C GLY A 66 -7.30 14.83 -6.52
N TYR A 67 -8.34 14.07 -6.15
CA TYR A 67 -8.18 12.71 -5.60
C TYR A 67 -9.34 11.75 -5.97
N PRO A 68 -9.12 10.41 -5.91
CA PRO A 68 -7.84 9.74 -5.71
C PRO A 68 -7.24 9.24 -7.03
N ASP A 69 -6.28 10.00 -7.55
CA ASP A 69 -5.39 9.55 -8.62
C ASP A 69 -4.12 8.96 -7.97
N PRO A 70 -3.86 7.64 -8.12
CA PRO A 70 -2.64 7.03 -7.60
C PRO A 70 -1.38 7.70 -8.17
N LEU A 71 -1.42 8.19 -9.41
CA LEU A 71 -0.30 8.92 -10.02
C LEU A 71 -0.08 10.27 -9.34
N PHE A 72 -1.13 10.95 -8.90
CA PHE A 72 -0.99 12.16 -8.11
C PHE A 72 -0.33 11.88 -6.76
N GLN A 73 -0.72 10.79 -6.06
CA GLN A 73 -0.05 10.37 -4.83
C GLN A 73 1.43 10.03 -5.06
N ALA A 74 1.75 9.36 -6.16
CA ALA A 74 3.11 9.04 -6.54
C ALA A 74 3.93 10.31 -6.84
N ARG A 75 3.37 11.25 -7.61
CA ARG A 75 4.01 12.54 -7.93
C ARG A 75 4.32 13.38 -6.70
N ARG A 76 3.43 13.40 -5.71
CA ARG A 76 3.69 14.10 -4.42
C ARG A 76 4.88 13.51 -3.65
N ARG A 77 5.24 12.25 -3.90
CA ARG A 77 6.34 11.53 -3.23
C ARG A 77 7.61 11.49 -4.06
N SER A 78 7.49 11.47 -5.39
CA SER A 78 8.59 11.68 -6.32
C SER A 78 8.07 12.26 -7.63
N VAL A 79 8.37 13.54 -7.87
CA VAL A 79 7.82 14.31 -9.01
C VAL A 79 8.31 13.75 -10.34
N SER A 80 9.61 13.46 -10.45
CA SER A 80 10.27 13.07 -11.72
C SER A 80 10.23 11.58 -12.02
N GLU A 81 10.06 10.73 -11.00
CA GLU A 81 10.19 9.27 -11.12
C GLU A 81 8.88 8.57 -10.76
N SER A 82 7.74 9.20 -11.03
CA SER A 82 6.44 8.56 -10.82
C SER A 82 5.92 7.97 -12.12
N LYS A 83 5.45 6.71 -12.08
CA LYS A 83 4.95 5.99 -13.26
C LYS A 83 3.69 5.21 -12.94
N MET A 84 2.77 5.12 -13.90
CA MET A 84 1.70 4.14 -13.84
C MET A 84 2.27 2.74 -14.01
N TYR A 85 1.80 1.81 -13.18
CA TYR A 85 2.14 0.39 -13.27
C TYR A 85 0.95 -0.37 -13.84
N LYS A 86 1.19 -1.21 -14.86
CA LYS A 86 0.14 -1.96 -15.52
C LYS A 86 -0.25 -3.17 -14.65
N ALA A 87 -1.34 -3.02 -13.90
CA ALA A 87 -1.87 -4.02 -12.97
C ALA A 87 -3.40 -4.16 -13.12
N LYS A 88 -3.98 -5.12 -12.39
CA LYS A 88 -5.43 -5.28 -12.22
C LYS A 88 -6.08 -4.07 -11.54
N TYR A 89 -5.36 -3.42 -10.63
CA TYR A 89 -5.80 -2.25 -9.88
C TYR A 89 -5.16 -0.97 -10.46
N GLU A 90 -5.77 0.20 -10.20
CA GLU A 90 -5.17 1.47 -10.59
C GLU A 90 -3.94 1.72 -9.71
N THR A 91 -2.75 1.44 -10.23
CA THR A 91 -1.50 1.49 -9.47
C THR A 91 -0.50 2.47 -10.07
N ALA A 92 0.07 3.31 -9.22
CA ALA A 92 1.22 4.14 -9.57
C ALA A 92 2.37 3.89 -8.60
N THR A 93 3.58 4.05 -9.08
CA THR A 93 4.83 3.68 -8.41
C THR A 93 5.79 4.87 -8.41
N TRP A 94 6.68 4.90 -7.42
CA TRP A 94 7.82 5.79 -7.34
C TRP A 94 9.00 5.00 -6.72
N PRO A 95 10.23 5.54 -6.67
CA PRO A 95 11.42 4.78 -6.26
C PRO A 95 11.36 4.16 -4.86
N ARG A 96 10.44 4.61 -4.01
CA ARG A 96 10.30 4.17 -2.61
C ARG A 96 8.91 3.66 -2.27
N GLY A 97 8.09 3.32 -3.26
CA GLY A 97 6.76 2.82 -2.97
C GLY A 97 5.78 2.82 -4.12
N ALA A 98 4.53 2.56 -3.77
CA ALA A 98 3.41 2.54 -4.69
C ALA A 98 2.10 2.94 -4.00
N ALA A 99 1.19 3.47 -4.78
CA ALA A 99 -0.19 3.72 -4.40
C ALA A 99 -1.08 2.90 -5.34
N SER A 100 -1.91 2.05 -4.77
CA SER A 100 -2.93 1.30 -5.52
C SER A 100 -4.31 1.76 -5.08
N VAL A 101 -5.23 1.84 -6.03
CA VAL A 101 -6.63 2.24 -5.82
C VAL A 101 -7.54 1.17 -6.41
N MET A 102 -8.60 0.84 -5.68
CA MET A 102 -9.74 0.08 -6.20
C MET A 102 -11.04 0.85 -5.97
N ARG A 103 -11.99 0.67 -6.89
CA ARG A 103 -13.36 1.18 -6.70
C ARG A 103 -14.08 0.29 -5.71
N CYS A 104 -14.63 0.90 -4.67
CA CYS A 104 -15.31 0.20 -3.59
C CYS A 104 -16.23 1.19 -2.87
N LEU A 105 -17.55 0.97 -2.93
CA LEU A 105 -18.49 1.80 -2.19
C LEU A 105 -18.37 1.49 -0.70
N ARG A 106 -18.03 2.47 0.13
CA ARG A 106 -18.09 2.26 1.59
C ARG A 106 -19.54 2.10 2.00
N GLU A 107 -19.81 1.14 2.89
CA GLU A 107 -21.19 0.81 3.27
C GLU A 107 -22.03 2.03 3.70
N PRO A 108 -23.35 2.02 3.44
CA PRO A 108 -24.25 3.17 3.66
C PRO A 108 -24.33 3.66 5.11
N SER A 109 -23.95 2.81 6.08
CA SER A 109 -23.89 3.21 7.50
C SER A 109 -22.78 4.21 7.80
N SER A 110 -21.81 4.38 6.88
CA SER A 110 -20.81 5.43 6.99
C SER A 110 -21.35 6.71 6.34
N LYS A 111 -21.42 7.80 7.10
CA LYS A 111 -21.75 9.16 6.60
C LYS A 111 -20.77 9.70 5.55
N SER A 112 -19.74 8.93 5.22
CA SER A 112 -18.60 9.38 4.44
C SER A 112 -18.98 9.56 2.97
N GLY A 113 -19.54 8.55 2.29
CA GLY A 113 -19.80 8.59 0.84
C GLY A 113 -18.57 8.24 -0.01
N ALA A 114 -17.51 7.68 0.60
CA ALA A 114 -16.30 7.26 -0.10
C ALA A 114 -16.61 6.09 -1.04
N ASP A 115 -16.09 6.15 -2.26
CA ASP A 115 -16.36 5.20 -3.34
C ASP A 115 -15.10 4.51 -3.87
N ARG A 116 -13.96 4.79 -3.25
CA ARG A 116 -12.67 4.20 -3.57
C ARG A 116 -11.92 3.85 -2.30
N PHE A 117 -11.09 2.82 -2.42
CA PHE A 117 -10.18 2.39 -1.38
C PHE A 117 -8.76 2.43 -1.93
N MET A 118 -7.86 3.10 -1.21
CA MET A 118 -6.46 3.26 -1.57
C MET A 118 -5.57 2.59 -0.55
N VAL A 119 -4.47 2.00 -1.02
CA VAL A 119 -3.37 1.54 -0.17
C VAL A 119 -2.09 2.14 -0.70
N VAL A 120 -1.42 2.87 0.19
CA VAL A 120 -0.07 3.39 -0.04
C VAL A 120 0.93 2.47 0.64
N VAL A 121 1.84 1.89 -0.13
CA VAL A 121 3.02 1.17 0.37
C VAL A 121 4.21 2.11 0.24
N SER A 122 4.94 2.34 1.32
CA SER A 122 6.11 3.24 1.31
C SER A 122 7.25 2.62 2.10
N MET A 123 8.45 2.74 1.56
CA MET A 123 9.68 2.36 2.24
C MET A 123 10.49 3.58 2.63
N ALA A 124 11.08 3.52 3.82
CA ALA A 124 11.97 4.57 4.32
C ALA A 124 13.45 4.15 4.26
N ASN A 125 13.75 2.85 4.11
CA ASN A 125 15.11 2.36 4.19
C ASN A 125 15.91 2.60 2.89
N ALA A 126 17.16 2.99 3.06
CA ALA A 126 18.06 3.42 1.98
C ALA A 126 18.66 2.25 1.16
N ASP A 127 18.55 1.01 1.63
CA ASP A 127 19.22 -0.13 0.96
C ASP A 127 18.64 -0.46 -0.43
N LEU A 128 17.39 -0.05 -0.71
CA LEU A 128 16.82 -0.11 -2.06
C LEU A 128 17.16 1.13 -2.92
N GLU A 129 17.86 2.14 -2.39
CA GLU A 129 18.29 3.31 -3.18
C GLU A 129 19.28 2.94 -4.29
N ASN A 130 19.90 1.76 -4.19
CA ASN A 130 20.77 1.19 -5.22
C ASN A 130 20.02 0.32 -6.24
N ILE A 131 18.70 0.19 -6.11
CA ILE A 131 17.88 -0.47 -7.12
C ILE A 131 17.62 0.52 -8.25
N ASP A 132 17.98 0.12 -9.48
CA ASP A 132 17.63 0.86 -10.69
C ASP A 132 16.14 1.23 -10.70
N GLY A 133 15.81 2.45 -11.15
CA GLY A 133 14.47 3.01 -11.05
C GLY A 133 13.41 2.09 -11.64
N ASP A 134 13.69 1.45 -12.78
CA ASP A 134 12.74 0.53 -13.41
C ASP A 134 12.53 -0.76 -12.60
N ARG A 135 13.59 -1.29 -11.97
CA ARG A 135 13.46 -2.42 -11.04
C ARG A 135 12.66 -2.03 -9.79
N ALA A 136 12.84 -0.81 -9.27
CA ALA A 136 12.05 -0.32 -8.14
C ALA A 136 10.56 -0.20 -8.52
N HIS A 137 10.28 0.35 -9.70
CA HIS A 137 8.92 0.45 -10.25
C HIS A 137 8.25 -0.92 -10.37
N GLU A 138 8.93 -1.90 -10.95
CA GLU A 138 8.39 -3.26 -11.10
C GLU A 138 8.16 -3.92 -9.74
N TYR A 139 9.13 -3.80 -8.83
CA TYR A 139 9.06 -4.36 -7.49
C TYR A 139 7.87 -3.82 -6.69
N PHE A 140 7.75 -2.50 -6.57
CA PHE A 140 6.66 -1.87 -5.83
C PHE A 140 5.31 -2.05 -6.54
N GLY A 141 5.30 -2.11 -7.87
CA GLY A 141 4.10 -2.43 -8.65
C GLY A 141 3.53 -3.80 -8.27
N LYS A 142 4.36 -4.85 -8.35
CA LYS A 142 3.97 -6.23 -7.99
C LYS A 142 3.54 -6.34 -6.53
N LEU A 143 4.29 -5.73 -5.62
CA LEU A 143 3.93 -5.78 -4.20
C LEU A 143 2.60 -5.08 -3.92
N SER A 144 2.40 -3.88 -4.47
CA SER A 144 1.18 -3.12 -4.25
C SER A 144 -0.05 -3.82 -4.82
N GLU A 145 0.08 -4.45 -5.98
CA GLU A 145 -0.96 -5.29 -6.58
C GLU A 145 -1.30 -6.49 -5.68
N ALA A 146 -0.29 -7.22 -5.18
CA ALA A 146 -0.52 -8.37 -4.30
C ALA A 146 -1.15 -7.96 -2.96
N VAL A 147 -0.73 -6.83 -2.39
CA VAL A 147 -1.36 -6.24 -1.20
C VAL A 147 -2.81 -5.90 -1.49
N MET A 148 -3.08 -5.21 -2.59
CA MET A 148 -4.44 -4.79 -2.94
C MET A 148 -5.36 -5.99 -3.21
N GLU A 149 -4.84 -7.06 -3.81
CA GLU A 149 -5.58 -8.32 -4.00
C GLU A 149 -6.03 -8.90 -2.65
N GLU A 150 -5.13 -9.02 -1.68
CA GLU A 150 -5.46 -9.51 -0.34
C GLU A 150 -6.42 -8.59 0.42
N VAL A 151 -6.25 -7.27 0.27
CA VAL A 151 -7.16 -6.28 0.85
C VAL A 151 -8.56 -6.42 0.26
N SER A 152 -8.69 -6.59 -1.06
CA SER A 152 -9.97 -6.72 -1.75
C SER A 152 -10.79 -7.94 -1.29
N LYS A 153 -10.12 -8.99 -0.79
CA LYS A 153 -10.77 -10.17 -0.19
C LYS A 153 -11.26 -9.91 1.24
N LYS A 154 -10.64 -8.99 1.97
CA LYS A 154 -10.95 -8.69 3.37
C LYS A 154 -11.97 -7.57 3.52
N ILE A 155 -11.95 -6.56 2.64
CA ILE A 155 -12.94 -5.49 2.68
C ILE A 155 -14.24 -5.91 2.00
N LYS A 156 -15.38 -5.50 2.57
CA LYS A 156 -16.68 -5.69 1.94
C LYS A 156 -16.97 -4.51 1.02
N CYS A 157 -16.81 -4.72 -0.27
CA CYS A 157 -17.30 -3.79 -1.29
C CYS A 157 -18.69 -4.25 -1.74
N PRO A 158 -19.76 -3.46 -1.51
CA PRO A 158 -21.00 -3.64 -2.22
C PRO A 158 -20.68 -3.63 -3.72
N LYS A 159 -21.28 -4.57 -4.47
CA LYS A 159 -21.21 -4.52 -5.92
C LYS A 159 -21.84 -3.19 -6.38
N PRO A 160 -21.25 -2.51 -7.38
CA PRO A 160 -21.87 -1.33 -7.98
C PRO A 160 -23.26 -1.67 -8.55
#